data_AF-L8EEH6-F1
#
_entry.id   AF-L8EEH6-F1
#
_cell.length_a   1.000
_cell.length_b   1.000
_cell.length_c   1.000
_cell.angle_alpha   90.00
_cell.angle_beta   90.00
_cell.angle_gamma   90.00
#
_symmetry.space_group_name_H-M   'P 1'
#
loop_
_entity.id
_entity.type
_entity.pdbx_description
1 polymer ?
#
loop_
_entity_poly.entity_id
_entity_poly.type
_entity_poly.pdbx_seq_one_letter_code
_entity_poly.pdbx_strand_id
1 'polypeptide(L)'
;MTLPVRRPGRALALLTAKARATADLGAASWPDRLAQDLHDLDADWRESAEVCADVAWTARAAGHSVLDLLPPAQVTAAGPDPVTTRTFRHLYLSALRFDFRCPTLQALVEQLPDTALRSLDCYSRALYAFALLGQSRPAGLTVMDEVLAEAGEHDKTLHVLLHGLWLGQDLDQGTQRLLALSARPAFAPGTDPIVLFRRAGALRRLGRYDDGLAALDRALDLLPPGDIAVHADLVRERSLICAARDLHQRLPARAFGGTPT
;
A
#
# COMPACT_ATOMS: atom_id res chain seq x y z
N MET A 1 31.33 0.55 4.25
CA MET A 1 29.86 0.62 4.37
C MET A 1 29.52 1.17 5.74
N THR A 2 29.22 2.46 5.83
CA THR A 2 28.80 3.15 7.06
C THR A 2 27.31 2.90 7.24
N LEU A 3 26.93 2.15 8.29
CA LEU A 3 25.53 2.04 8.69
C LEU A 3 25.03 3.43 9.10
N PRO A 4 23.85 3.87 8.64
CA PRO A 4 23.29 5.15 9.08
C PRO A 4 23.00 5.06 10.57
N VAL A 5 23.75 5.83 11.36
CA VAL A 5 23.52 5.99 12.79
C VAL A 5 22.14 6.63 12.94
N ARG A 6 21.13 5.84 13.33
CA ARG A 6 19.83 6.37 13.79
C ARG A 6 20.10 7.29 14.98
N ARG A 7 20.17 8.59 14.73
CA ARG A 7 20.24 9.59 15.81
C ARG A 7 18.87 9.56 16.50
N PRO A 8 18.75 9.27 17.80
CA PRO A 8 17.45 9.16 18.48
C PRO A 8 16.57 10.40 18.30
N GLY A 9 17.16 11.58 18.12
CA GLY A 9 16.43 12.81 17.78
C GLY A 9 15.75 12.80 16.41
N ARG A 10 16.26 12.06 15.41
CA ARG A 10 15.69 12.01 14.06
C ARG A 10 14.35 11.27 14.02
N ALA A 11 14.28 10.12 14.69
CA ALA A 11 13.03 9.36 14.78
C ALA A 11 11.95 10.16 15.53
N LEU A 12 12.32 10.83 16.62
CA LEU A 12 11.41 11.73 17.34
C LEU A 12 10.96 12.92 16.48
N ALA A 13 11.86 13.49 15.68
CA ALA A 13 11.53 14.59 14.78
C ALA A 13 10.52 14.17 13.70
N LEU A 14 10.69 12.99 13.09
CA LEU A 14 9.72 12.44 12.12
C LEU A 14 8.36 12.18 12.77
N LEU A 15 8.33 11.63 14.00
CA LEU A 15 7.09 11.45 14.76
C LEU A 15 6.42 12.80 15.07
N THR A 16 7.21 13.82 15.37
CA THR A 16 6.71 15.18 15.65
C THR A 16 6.13 15.82 14.40
N ALA A 17 6.80 15.68 13.24
CA ALA A 17 6.30 16.15 11.94
C ALA A 17 4.96 15.48 11.60
N LYS A 18 4.89 14.15 11.75
CA LYS A 18 3.65 13.38 11.59
C LYS A 18 2.53 13.90 12.51
N ALA A 19 2.81 14.03 13.80
CA ALA A 19 1.83 14.49 14.79
C ALA A 19 1.33 15.90 14.51
N ARG A 20 2.22 16.82 14.10
CA ARG A 20 1.86 18.17 13.69
C ARG A 20 0.97 18.19 12.44
N ALA A 21 1.28 17.36 11.45
CA ALA A 21 0.48 17.25 10.23
C ALA A 21 -0.93 16.71 10.53
N THR A 22 -1.06 15.77 11.47
CA THR A 22 -2.35 15.16 11.82
C THR A 22 -3.14 15.90 12.90
N ALA A 23 -2.54 16.86 13.61
CA ALA A 23 -3.22 17.63 14.67
C ALA A 23 -4.31 18.59 14.14
N ASP A 24 -4.14 19.11 12.93
CA ASP A 24 -5.06 20.06 12.30
C ASP A 24 -5.21 19.75 10.80
N LEU A 25 -5.88 18.62 10.53
CA LEU A 25 -6.17 18.16 9.17
C LEU A 25 -7.23 19.00 8.45
N GLY A 26 -7.96 19.85 9.19
CA GLY A 26 -8.92 20.79 8.63
C GLY A 26 -8.26 22.02 7.99
N ALA A 27 -7.04 22.37 8.39
CA ALA A 27 -6.31 23.47 7.77
C ALA A 27 -5.75 23.09 6.39
N ALA A 28 -6.11 23.87 5.37
CA ALA A 28 -5.65 23.66 4.00
C ALA A 28 -4.11 23.63 3.83
N SER A 29 -3.37 24.21 4.77
CA SER A 29 -1.91 24.29 4.75
C SER A 29 -1.17 23.09 5.35
N TRP A 30 -1.87 22.06 5.87
CA TRP A 30 -1.18 20.92 6.48
C TRP A 30 -0.21 20.18 5.52
N PRO A 31 -0.49 20.03 4.20
CA PRO A 31 0.45 19.39 3.29
C PRO A 31 1.74 20.19 3.14
N ASP A 32 1.66 21.52 3.02
CA ASP A 32 2.82 22.40 2.92
C ASP A 32 3.64 22.39 4.20
N ARG A 33 2.99 22.40 5.38
CA ARG A 33 3.70 22.28 6.67
C ARG A 33 4.45 20.96 6.78
N LEU A 34 3.86 19.85 6.33
CA LEU A 34 4.55 18.56 6.33
C LEU A 34 5.74 18.55 5.36
N ALA A 35 5.57 19.13 4.17
CA ALA A 35 6.66 19.27 3.20
C ALA A 35 7.82 20.10 3.76
N GLN A 36 7.51 21.21 4.43
CA GLN A 36 8.53 22.03 5.12
C GLN A 36 9.24 21.23 6.23
N ASP A 37 8.49 20.52 7.08
CA ASP A 37 9.09 19.72 8.15
C ASP A 37 10.02 18.63 7.62
N LEU A 38 9.63 17.94 6.52
CA LEU A 38 10.47 16.93 5.89
C LEU A 38 11.68 17.53 5.16
N HIS A 39 11.51 18.72 4.57
CA HIS A 39 12.61 19.48 3.97
C HIS A 39 13.65 19.89 5.02
N ASP A 40 13.22 20.46 6.14
CA ASP A 40 14.10 20.89 7.24
C ASP A 40 14.88 19.71 7.85
N LEU A 41 14.32 18.51 7.77
CA LEU A 41 14.96 17.27 8.20
C LEU A 41 15.88 16.64 7.14
N ASP A 42 15.91 17.16 5.91
CA ASP A 42 16.53 16.50 4.75
C ASP A 42 16.08 15.03 4.69
N ALA A 43 14.76 14.81 4.74
CA ALA A 43 14.18 13.47 4.82
C ALA A 43 14.44 12.71 3.53
N ASP A 44 14.94 11.48 3.63
CA ASP A 44 15.13 10.63 2.45
C ASP A 44 13.79 10.07 1.94
N TRP A 45 13.83 9.24 0.89
CA TRP A 45 12.61 8.68 0.34
C TRP A 45 11.93 7.67 1.27
N ARG A 46 12.70 6.97 2.12
CA ARG A 46 12.17 5.97 3.06
C ARG A 46 11.40 6.68 4.16
N GLU A 47 12.01 7.74 4.72
CA GLU A 47 11.40 8.56 5.76
C GLU A 47 10.17 9.31 5.25
N SER A 48 10.23 9.86 4.03
CA SER A 48 9.08 10.48 3.37
C SER A 48 7.96 9.47 3.15
N ALA A 49 8.26 8.24 2.71
CA ALA A 49 7.27 7.19 2.51
C ALA A 49 6.57 6.79 3.82
N GLU A 50 7.34 6.59 4.90
CA GLU A 50 6.82 6.26 6.23
C GLU A 50 5.84 7.33 6.73
N VAL A 51 6.25 8.60 6.70
CA VAL A 51 5.44 9.70 7.23
C VAL A 51 4.24 9.99 6.33
N CYS A 52 4.44 10.10 5.01
CA CYS A 52 3.38 10.49 4.08
C CYS A 52 2.28 9.43 3.97
N ALA A 53 2.64 8.15 3.95
CA ALA A 53 1.66 7.06 3.89
C ALA A 53 0.75 7.07 5.12
N ASP A 54 1.33 7.27 6.30
CA ASP A 54 0.59 7.29 7.55
C ASP A 54 -0.28 8.54 7.66
N VAL A 55 0.25 9.73 7.35
CA VAL A 55 -0.52 10.97 7.37
C VAL A 55 -1.69 10.91 6.38
N ALA A 56 -1.47 10.40 5.16
CA ALA A 56 -2.54 10.24 4.17
C ALA A 56 -3.64 9.27 4.65
N TRP A 57 -3.26 8.17 5.33
CA TRP A 57 -4.23 7.26 5.94
C TRP A 57 -5.02 7.93 7.06
N THR A 58 -4.34 8.62 7.99
CA THR A 58 -4.98 9.33 9.10
C THR A 58 -5.92 10.42 8.60
N ALA A 59 -5.52 11.20 7.59
CA ALA A 59 -6.36 12.19 6.94
C ALA A 59 -7.65 11.55 6.42
N ARG A 60 -7.51 10.47 5.65
CA ARG A 60 -8.65 9.74 5.08
C ARG A 60 -9.58 9.18 6.17
N ALA A 61 -9.03 8.59 7.23
CA ALA A 61 -9.79 8.05 8.35
C ALA A 61 -10.60 9.14 9.09
N ALA A 62 -10.09 10.39 9.08
CA ALA A 62 -10.77 11.56 9.61
C ALA A 62 -11.70 12.26 8.61
N GLY A 63 -11.89 11.72 7.40
CA GLY A 63 -12.75 12.31 6.37
C GLY A 63 -12.13 13.45 5.57
N HIS A 64 -10.81 13.60 5.61
CA HIS A 64 -10.04 14.59 4.85
C HIS A 64 -9.23 13.94 3.73
N SER A 65 -9.03 14.65 2.62
CA SER A 65 -8.19 14.17 1.52
C SER A 65 -7.22 15.25 1.06
N VAL A 66 -5.96 14.87 0.85
CA VAL A 66 -4.96 15.76 0.25
C VAL A 66 -5.30 16.08 -1.22
N LEU A 67 -6.14 15.27 -1.87
CA LEU A 67 -6.57 15.48 -3.25
C LEU A 67 -7.39 16.77 -3.41
N ASP A 68 -8.03 17.25 -2.33
CA ASP A 68 -8.80 18.50 -2.32
C ASP A 68 -7.90 19.72 -2.07
N LEU A 69 -6.66 19.51 -1.64
CA LEU A 69 -5.72 20.55 -1.23
C LEU A 69 -4.57 20.74 -2.21
N LEU A 70 -4.10 19.66 -2.83
CA LEU A 70 -3.00 19.68 -3.80
C LEU A 70 -3.54 19.49 -5.22
N PRO A 71 -3.37 20.46 -6.14
CA PRO A 71 -3.71 20.27 -7.53
C PRO A 71 -2.72 19.27 -8.20
N PRO A 72 -3.17 18.47 -9.19
CA PRO A 72 -2.32 17.53 -9.92
C PRO A 72 -1.03 18.15 -10.46
N ALA A 73 -1.10 19.41 -10.93
CA ALA A 73 0.03 20.13 -11.49
C ALA A 73 1.18 20.33 -10.48
N GLN A 74 0.89 20.47 -9.19
CA GLN A 74 1.91 20.63 -8.14
C GLN A 74 2.65 19.32 -7.85
N VAL A 75 2.04 18.19 -8.20
CA VAL A 75 2.63 16.85 -8.04
C VAL A 75 3.46 16.46 -9.27
N THR A 76 3.08 16.96 -10.45
CA THR A 76 3.73 16.64 -11.72
C THR A 76 4.82 17.61 -12.15
N ALA A 77 4.74 18.88 -11.72
CA ALA A 77 5.76 19.88 -11.99
C ALA A 77 7.04 19.64 -11.16
N ALA A 78 8.16 20.20 -11.62
CA ALA A 78 9.35 20.33 -10.79
C ALA A 78 9.06 21.34 -9.67
N GLY A 79 9.09 20.88 -8.42
CA GLY A 79 8.91 21.74 -7.25
C GLY A 79 10.18 22.54 -6.91
N PRO A 80 10.13 23.34 -5.84
CA PRO A 80 11.24 24.22 -5.44
C PRO A 80 12.49 23.44 -5.04
N ASP A 81 12.31 22.24 -4.50
CA ASP A 81 13.37 21.33 -4.11
C ASP A 81 12.92 19.85 -4.20
N PRO A 82 13.87 18.89 -4.20
CA PRO A 82 13.54 17.47 -4.32
C PRO A 82 12.72 16.89 -3.17
N VAL A 83 12.90 17.38 -1.93
CA VAL A 83 12.22 16.83 -0.74
C VAL A 83 10.76 17.26 -0.72
N THR A 84 10.48 18.53 -1.00
CA THR A 84 9.11 19.05 -1.14
C THR A 84 8.38 18.37 -2.29
N THR A 85 9.01 18.26 -3.47
CA THR A 85 8.43 17.58 -4.63
C THR A 85 8.08 16.13 -4.32
N ARG A 86 9.00 15.41 -3.64
CA ARG A 86 8.77 14.03 -3.21
C ARG A 86 7.63 13.91 -2.20
N THR A 87 7.57 14.82 -1.23
CA THR A 87 6.53 14.81 -0.19
C THR A 87 5.14 14.97 -0.79
N PHE A 88 4.93 15.95 -1.66
CA PHE A 88 3.64 16.14 -2.34
C PHE A 88 3.27 14.93 -3.19
N ARG A 89 4.23 14.35 -3.90
CA ARG A 89 4.00 13.13 -4.67
C ARG A 89 3.61 11.95 -3.79
N HIS A 90 4.34 11.69 -2.71
CA HIS A 90 4.06 10.60 -1.79
C HIS A 90 2.68 10.76 -1.14
N LEU A 91 2.31 11.95 -0.69
CA LEU A 91 0.97 12.23 -0.15
C LEU A 91 -0.13 11.98 -1.19
N TYR A 92 -0.02 12.62 -2.36
CA TYR A 92 -1.06 12.58 -3.38
C TYR A 92 -1.28 11.18 -3.94
N LEU A 93 -0.19 10.48 -4.30
CA LEU A 93 -0.27 9.11 -4.80
C LEU A 93 -0.75 8.13 -3.71
N SER A 94 -0.41 8.36 -2.43
CA SER A 94 -0.92 7.53 -1.33
C SER A 94 -2.42 7.71 -1.13
N ALA A 95 -2.95 8.94 -1.24
CA ALA A 95 -4.38 9.19 -1.18
C ALA A 95 -5.13 8.49 -2.32
N LEU A 96 -4.63 8.61 -3.57
CA LEU A 96 -5.18 7.85 -4.70
C LEU A 96 -5.14 6.33 -4.45
N ARG A 97 -4.09 5.81 -3.81
CA ARG A 97 -3.99 4.38 -3.43
C ARG A 97 -5.09 3.98 -2.47
N PHE A 98 -5.32 4.75 -1.40
CA PHE A 98 -6.31 4.42 -0.38
C PHE A 98 -7.75 4.56 -0.87
N ASP A 99 -7.98 5.37 -1.91
CA ASP A 99 -9.27 5.50 -2.58
C ASP A 99 -9.40 4.59 -3.83
N PHE A 100 -8.44 3.69 -4.04
CA PHE A 100 -8.42 2.75 -5.16
C PHE A 100 -8.52 3.39 -6.55
N ARG A 101 -8.07 4.64 -6.69
CA ARG A 101 -8.11 5.42 -7.94
C ARG A 101 -6.96 5.05 -8.89
N CYS A 102 -6.82 3.75 -9.18
CA CYS A 102 -5.72 3.20 -9.97
C CYS A 102 -5.56 3.86 -11.36
N PRO A 103 -6.62 4.06 -12.17
CA PRO A 103 -6.47 4.71 -13.48
C PRO A 103 -5.96 6.16 -13.37
N THR A 104 -6.44 6.91 -12.36
CA THR A 104 -5.98 8.28 -12.11
C THR A 104 -4.51 8.30 -11.68
N LEU A 105 -4.10 7.38 -10.80
CA LEU A 105 -2.72 7.27 -10.34
C LEU A 105 -1.78 6.94 -11.50
N GLN A 106 -2.14 5.94 -12.32
CA GLN A 106 -1.39 5.58 -13.53
C GLN A 106 -1.23 6.79 -14.45
N ALA A 107 -2.33 7.45 -14.82
CA ALA A 107 -2.30 8.59 -15.75
C ALA A 107 -1.44 9.74 -15.22
N LEU A 108 -1.49 10.02 -13.91
CA LEU A 108 -0.68 11.09 -13.31
C LEU A 108 0.82 10.79 -13.43
N VAL A 109 1.22 9.54 -13.16
CA VAL A 109 2.63 9.13 -13.25
C VAL A 109 3.09 9.15 -14.70
N GLU A 110 2.30 8.63 -15.63
CA GLU A 110 2.64 8.59 -17.07
C GLU A 110 2.69 9.99 -17.72
N GLN A 111 2.10 11.02 -17.10
CA GLN A 111 2.18 12.41 -17.54
C GLN A 111 3.40 13.17 -16.98
N LEU A 112 4.21 12.56 -16.13
CA LEU A 112 5.42 13.19 -15.61
C LEU A 112 6.43 13.44 -16.75
N PRO A 113 7.19 14.55 -16.70
CA PRO A 113 8.31 14.74 -17.61
C PRO A 113 9.31 13.57 -17.55
N ASP A 114 9.95 13.22 -18.66
CA ASP A 114 10.90 12.11 -18.76
C ASP A 114 11.99 12.14 -17.67
N THR A 115 12.47 13.33 -17.32
CA THR A 115 13.46 13.54 -16.26
C THR A 115 12.93 13.16 -14.88
N ALA A 116 11.66 13.49 -14.59
CA ALA A 116 10.98 13.14 -13.35
C ALA A 116 10.65 11.63 -13.31
N LEU A 117 10.22 11.04 -14.44
CA LEU A 117 9.96 9.60 -14.56
C LEU A 117 11.20 8.76 -14.22
N ARG A 118 12.36 9.13 -14.78
CA ARG A 118 13.63 8.40 -14.56
C ARG A 118 14.21 8.59 -13.16
N SER A 119 13.73 9.59 -12.41
CA SER A 119 14.19 9.90 -11.05
C SER A 119 13.19 9.51 -9.96
N LEU A 120 12.15 8.72 -10.30
CA LEU A 120 11.21 8.22 -9.30
C LEU A 120 11.91 7.29 -8.30
N ASP A 121 11.78 7.65 -7.03
CA ASP A 121 12.21 6.80 -5.92
C ASP A 121 11.40 5.49 -5.85
N CYS A 122 11.93 4.53 -5.08
CA CYS A 122 11.32 3.22 -4.90
C CYS A 122 9.85 3.26 -4.44
N TYR A 123 9.47 4.21 -3.57
CA TYR A 123 8.11 4.28 -3.06
C TYR A 123 7.14 4.85 -4.11
N SER A 124 7.56 5.90 -4.84
CA SER A 124 6.80 6.42 -5.98
C SER A 124 6.57 5.35 -7.06
N ARG A 125 7.60 4.56 -7.39
CA ARG A 125 7.47 3.41 -8.32
C ARG A 125 6.60 2.30 -7.77
N ALA A 126 6.63 2.04 -6.46
CA ALA A 126 5.72 1.09 -5.83
C ALA A 126 4.25 1.53 -6.00
N LEU A 127 3.95 2.82 -5.81
CA LEU A 127 2.60 3.38 -5.99
C LEU A 127 2.13 3.26 -7.44
N TYR A 128 3.03 3.46 -8.39
CA TYR A 128 2.77 3.19 -9.81
C TYR A 128 2.50 1.70 -10.06
N ALA A 129 3.33 0.80 -9.52
CA ALA A 129 3.09 -0.65 -9.60
C ALA A 129 1.74 -1.02 -8.99
N PHE A 130 1.35 -0.44 -7.85
CA PHE A 130 0.03 -0.64 -7.26
C PHE A 130 -1.09 -0.31 -8.24
N ALA A 131 -1.00 0.81 -8.96
CA ALA A 131 -2.02 1.20 -9.92
C ALA A 131 -2.12 0.23 -11.11
N LEU A 132 -0.99 -0.27 -11.60
CA LEU A 132 -0.96 -1.27 -12.67
C LEU A 132 -1.51 -2.62 -12.18
N LEU A 133 -1.00 -3.12 -11.05
CA LEU A 133 -1.40 -4.39 -10.45
C LEU A 133 -2.89 -4.40 -10.09
N GLY A 134 -3.39 -3.31 -9.50
CA GLY A 134 -4.80 -3.16 -9.13
C GLY A 134 -5.76 -3.18 -10.32
N GLN A 135 -5.25 -2.89 -11.53
CA GLN A 135 -5.97 -3.01 -12.79
C GLN A 135 -5.67 -4.33 -13.54
N SER A 136 -5.03 -5.30 -12.86
CA SER A 136 -4.56 -6.56 -13.45
C SER A 136 -3.66 -6.38 -14.68
N ARG A 137 -2.87 -5.29 -14.75
CA ARG A 137 -1.93 -5.05 -15.86
C ARG A 137 -0.63 -5.82 -15.62
N PRO A 138 -0.18 -6.70 -16.55
CA PRO A 138 1.04 -7.49 -16.36
C PRO A 138 2.30 -6.64 -16.18
N ALA A 139 2.37 -5.45 -16.78
CA ALA A 139 3.49 -4.51 -16.60
C ALA A 139 3.71 -4.13 -15.14
N GLY A 140 2.67 -4.18 -14.29
CA GLY A 140 2.79 -3.94 -12.86
C GLY A 140 3.67 -4.98 -12.15
N LEU A 141 3.71 -6.22 -12.65
CA LEU A 141 4.59 -7.27 -12.10
C LEU A 141 6.06 -6.96 -12.40
N THR A 142 6.37 -6.44 -13.59
CA THR A 142 7.73 -6.00 -13.95
C THR A 142 8.20 -4.87 -13.03
N VAL A 143 7.38 -3.82 -12.87
CA VAL A 143 7.72 -2.69 -11.99
C VAL A 143 7.84 -3.15 -10.53
N MET A 144 6.98 -4.07 -10.09
CA MET A 144 7.09 -4.67 -8.76
C MET A 144 8.44 -5.36 -8.56
N ASP A 145 8.87 -6.20 -9.50
CA ASP A 145 10.12 -6.95 -9.39
C ASP A 145 11.34 -6.00 -9.35
N GLU A 146 11.33 -4.92 -10.14
CA GLU A 146 12.33 -3.85 -10.08
C GLU A 146 12.36 -3.12 -8.74
N VAL A 147 11.18 -2.79 -8.19
CA VAL A 147 11.05 -2.13 -6.89
C VAL A 147 11.56 -3.04 -5.77
N LEU A 148 11.24 -4.34 -5.81
CA LEU A 148 11.69 -5.29 -4.80
C LEU A 148 13.21 -5.50 -4.82
N ALA A 149 13.83 -5.45 -6.00
CA ALA A 149 15.28 -5.56 -6.16
C ALA A 149 16.03 -4.38 -5.51
N GLU A 150 15.47 -3.18 -5.54
CA GLU A 150 16.12 -1.96 -5.03
C GLU A 150 15.69 -1.57 -3.60
N ALA A 151 14.39 -1.65 -3.29
CA ALA A 151 13.85 -1.22 -2.00
C ALA A 151 14.16 -2.22 -0.87
N GLY A 152 14.33 -3.51 -1.21
CA GLY A 152 14.53 -4.60 -0.27
C GLY A 152 13.33 -4.81 0.65
N GLU A 153 13.59 -4.86 1.95
CA GLU A 153 12.59 -5.08 3.02
C GLU A 153 11.93 -3.78 3.51
N HIS A 154 11.76 -2.78 2.64
CA HIS A 154 11.12 -1.53 3.03
C HIS A 154 9.61 -1.70 3.25
N ASP A 155 9.17 -1.57 4.50
CA ASP A 155 7.80 -1.86 4.95
C ASP A 155 6.71 -1.22 4.07
N LYS A 156 6.69 0.11 3.94
CA LYS A 156 5.63 0.80 3.17
C LYS A 156 5.60 0.40 1.71
N THR A 157 6.77 0.13 1.11
CA THR A 157 6.86 -0.34 -0.28
C THR A 157 6.23 -1.72 -0.41
N LEU A 158 6.55 -2.65 0.49
CA LEU A 158 5.95 -3.98 0.51
C LEU A 158 4.44 -3.90 0.73
N HIS A 159 3.96 -3.03 1.61
CA HIS A 159 2.53 -2.78 1.82
C HIS A 159 1.82 -2.26 0.58
N VAL A 160 2.45 -1.38 -0.22
CA VAL A 160 1.89 -0.88 -1.48
C VAL A 160 1.77 -2.01 -2.50
N LEU A 161 2.83 -2.80 -2.67
CA LEU A 161 2.84 -3.92 -3.63
C LEU A 161 1.84 -5.01 -3.24
N LEU A 162 1.76 -5.38 -1.95
CA LEU A 162 0.73 -6.26 -1.41
C LEU A 162 -0.68 -5.75 -1.71
N HIS A 163 -0.90 -4.45 -1.61
CA HIS A 163 -2.19 -3.84 -1.90
C HIS A 163 -2.58 -3.98 -3.37
N GLY A 164 -1.62 -3.79 -4.28
CA GLY A 164 -1.83 -3.92 -5.71
C GLY A 164 -2.16 -5.36 -6.11
N LEU A 165 -1.40 -6.33 -5.60
CA LEU A 165 -1.65 -7.76 -5.82
C LEU A 165 -2.99 -8.23 -5.24
N TRP A 166 -3.39 -7.67 -4.09
CA TRP A 166 -4.67 -7.99 -3.46
C TRP A 166 -5.84 -7.53 -4.32
N LEU A 167 -5.75 -6.33 -4.89
CA LEU A 167 -6.79 -5.76 -5.76
C LEU A 167 -6.84 -6.46 -7.13
N GLY A 168 -5.68 -6.77 -7.71
CA GLY A 168 -5.56 -7.48 -8.99
C GLY A 168 -6.02 -8.94 -8.95
N GLN A 169 -7.01 -9.30 -9.77
CA GLN A 169 -7.56 -10.65 -9.82
C GLN A 169 -6.95 -11.53 -10.92
N ASP A 170 -6.47 -10.93 -12.02
CA ASP A 170 -6.06 -11.62 -13.25
C ASP A 170 -4.59 -11.39 -13.57
N LEU A 171 -3.73 -11.66 -12.60
CA LEU A 171 -2.28 -11.53 -12.72
C LEU A 171 -1.64 -12.90 -12.73
N ASP A 172 -0.61 -13.09 -13.57
CA ASP A 172 0.16 -14.33 -13.58
C ASP A 172 0.81 -14.59 -12.21
N GLN A 173 0.50 -15.75 -11.65
CA GLN A 173 0.88 -16.14 -10.29
C GLN A 173 0.59 -15.07 -9.23
N GLY A 174 -0.38 -14.17 -9.45
CA GLY A 174 -0.58 -12.99 -8.60
C GLY A 174 -0.87 -13.37 -7.14
N THR A 175 -1.68 -14.41 -6.95
CA THR A 175 -2.00 -14.94 -5.61
C THR A 175 -0.78 -15.55 -4.93
N GLN A 176 0.03 -16.32 -5.65
CA GLN A 176 1.26 -16.93 -5.14
C GLN A 176 2.29 -15.85 -4.79
N ARG A 177 2.43 -14.83 -5.64
CA ARG A 177 3.30 -13.67 -5.40
C ARG A 177 2.84 -12.89 -4.17
N LEU A 178 1.54 -12.71 -3.95
CA LEU A 178 1.01 -12.08 -2.75
C LEU A 178 1.40 -12.88 -1.50
N LEU A 179 1.21 -14.20 -1.52
CA LEU A 179 1.58 -15.07 -0.39
C LEU A 179 3.09 -15.03 -0.11
N ALA A 180 3.93 -15.08 -1.15
CA ALA A 180 5.38 -14.98 -1.00
C ALA A 180 5.78 -13.62 -0.40
N LEU A 181 5.18 -12.53 -0.88
CA LEU A 181 5.42 -11.18 -0.38
C LEU A 181 4.97 -11.04 1.08
N SER A 182 3.84 -11.63 1.46
CA SER A 182 3.31 -11.62 2.84
C SER A 182 4.16 -12.42 3.84
N ALA A 183 5.04 -13.29 3.34
CA ALA A 183 5.90 -14.14 4.16
C ALA A 183 7.33 -13.59 4.29
N ARG A 184 7.61 -12.38 3.80
CA ARG A 184 8.94 -11.77 3.87
C ARG A 184 9.33 -11.40 5.30
N PRO A 185 10.65 -11.33 5.60
CA PRO A 185 11.16 -11.01 6.93
C PRO A 185 10.63 -9.69 7.51
N ALA A 186 10.37 -8.68 6.67
CA ALA A 186 9.77 -7.42 7.12
C ALA A 186 8.44 -7.61 7.89
N PHE A 187 7.70 -8.67 7.60
CA PHE A 187 6.41 -8.96 8.22
C PHE A 187 6.50 -10.00 9.34
N ALA A 188 7.68 -10.52 9.68
CA ALA A 188 7.85 -11.45 10.78
C ALA A 188 7.78 -10.72 12.15
N PRO A 189 7.06 -11.26 13.15
CA PRO A 189 6.51 -12.62 13.26
C PRO A 189 5.05 -12.79 12.76
N GLY A 190 4.54 -11.90 11.92
CA GLY A 190 3.18 -11.97 11.37
C GLY A 190 2.17 -11.19 12.21
N THR A 191 2.59 -10.05 12.74
CA THR A 191 1.79 -9.22 13.66
C THR A 191 1.07 -8.06 12.98
N ASP A 192 1.19 -7.92 11.66
CA ASP A 192 0.50 -6.88 10.92
C ASP A 192 -0.89 -7.38 10.48
N PRO A 193 -1.99 -6.81 11.02
CA PRO A 193 -3.35 -7.25 10.71
C PRO A 193 -3.74 -7.01 9.24
N ILE A 194 -3.16 -6.00 8.58
CA ILE A 194 -3.42 -5.69 7.17
C ILE A 194 -2.74 -6.70 6.25
N VAL A 195 -1.53 -7.15 6.59
CA VAL A 195 -0.84 -8.23 5.86
C VAL A 195 -1.60 -9.54 6.01
N LEU A 196 -2.03 -9.88 7.23
CA LEU A 196 -2.82 -11.08 7.51
C LEU A 196 -4.17 -11.07 6.77
N PHE A 197 -4.86 -9.92 6.73
CA PHE A 197 -6.08 -9.73 5.95
C PHE A 197 -5.86 -10.03 4.46
N ARG A 198 -4.83 -9.44 3.84
CA ARG A 198 -4.54 -9.66 2.42
C ARG A 198 -4.13 -11.10 2.14
N ARG A 199 -3.36 -11.71 3.05
CA ARG A 199 -3.01 -13.12 3.02
C ARG A 199 -4.25 -14.02 3.05
N ALA A 200 -5.23 -13.71 3.90
CA ALA A 200 -6.49 -14.46 3.96
C ALA A 200 -7.23 -14.44 2.61
N GLY A 201 -7.31 -13.27 1.96
CA GLY A 201 -7.89 -13.15 0.61
C GLY A 201 -7.16 -13.98 -0.44
N ALA A 202 -5.83 -14.04 -0.38
CA ALA A 202 -5.05 -14.90 -1.27
C ALA A 202 -5.26 -16.40 -0.99
N LEU A 203 -5.32 -16.79 0.29
CA LEU A 203 -5.61 -18.17 0.69
C LEU A 203 -7.00 -18.62 0.24
N ARG A 204 -8.01 -17.73 0.33
CA ARG A 204 -9.35 -17.96 -0.25
C ARG A 204 -9.29 -18.25 -1.74
N ARG A 205 -8.55 -17.43 -2.51
CA ARG A 205 -8.39 -17.60 -3.96
C ARG A 205 -7.74 -18.94 -4.34
N LEU A 206 -6.94 -19.52 -3.45
CA LEU A 206 -6.34 -20.86 -3.62
C LEU A 206 -7.20 -22.00 -3.05
N GLY A 207 -8.40 -21.73 -2.54
CA GLY A 207 -9.24 -22.74 -1.89
C GLY A 207 -8.76 -23.18 -0.51
N ARG A 208 -7.75 -22.52 0.06
CA ARG A 208 -7.19 -22.82 1.38
C ARG A 208 -7.98 -22.11 2.48
N TYR A 209 -9.25 -22.47 2.61
CA TYR A 209 -10.21 -21.72 3.43
C TYR A 209 -9.89 -21.74 4.93
N ASP A 210 -9.50 -22.89 5.49
CA ASP A 210 -9.17 -23.01 6.91
C ASP A 210 -7.96 -22.14 7.29
N ASP A 211 -6.90 -22.13 6.45
CA ASP A 211 -5.74 -21.25 6.63
C ASP A 211 -6.15 -19.77 6.54
N GLY A 212 -7.07 -19.44 5.63
CA GLY A 212 -7.59 -18.08 5.46
C GLY A 212 -8.36 -17.60 6.70
N LEU A 213 -9.21 -18.45 7.26
CA LEU A 213 -9.93 -18.15 8.51
C LEU A 213 -8.97 -17.97 9.69
N ALA A 214 -7.96 -18.85 9.81
CA ALA A 214 -6.95 -18.73 10.86
C ALA A 214 -6.13 -17.44 10.75
N ALA A 215 -5.85 -16.97 9.52
CA ALA A 215 -5.20 -15.69 9.30
C ALA A 215 -6.09 -14.51 9.73
N LEU A 216 -7.40 -14.56 9.46
CA LEU A 216 -8.34 -13.53 9.91
C LEU A 216 -8.51 -13.51 11.42
N ASP A 217 -8.55 -14.66 12.08
CA ASP A 217 -8.67 -14.74 13.54
C ASP A 217 -7.47 -14.04 14.21
N ARG A 218 -6.25 -14.30 13.73
CA ARG A 218 -5.06 -13.58 14.18
C ARG A 218 -5.12 -12.08 13.87
N ALA A 219 -5.61 -11.70 12.69
CA ALA A 219 -5.73 -10.29 12.34
C ALA A 219 -6.70 -9.55 13.27
N LEU A 220 -7.80 -10.18 13.66
CA LEU A 220 -8.78 -9.64 14.60
C LEU A 220 -8.19 -9.52 16.01
N ASP A 221 -7.42 -10.50 16.48
CA ASP A 221 -6.74 -10.45 17.78
C ASP A 221 -5.72 -9.30 17.90
N LEU A 222 -5.14 -8.90 16.77
CA LEU A 222 -4.10 -7.86 16.68
C LEU A 222 -4.66 -6.47 16.34
N LEU A 223 -5.92 -6.38 15.91
CA LEU A 223 -6.48 -5.14 15.42
C LEU A 223 -6.72 -4.15 16.57
N PRO A 224 -6.23 -2.90 16.49
CA PRO A 224 -6.58 -1.87 17.46
C PRO A 224 -8.10 -1.64 17.52
N PRO A 225 -8.69 -1.42 18.70
CA PRO A 225 -10.14 -1.27 18.86
C PRO A 225 -10.74 -0.05 18.12
N GLY A 226 -9.90 0.90 17.71
CA GLY A 226 -10.32 2.10 16.96
C GLY A 226 -10.45 1.91 15.44
N ASP A 227 -9.93 0.82 14.87
CA ASP A 227 -9.87 0.62 13.42
C ASP A 227 -11.15 -0.04 12.86
N ILE A 228 -12.30 0.60 13.10
CA ILE A 228 -13.64 0.06 12.77
C ILE A 228 -13.77 -0.27 11.28
N ALA A 229 -13.20 0.55 10.39
CA ALA A 229 -13.23 0.30 8.95
C ALA A 229 -12.48 -1.00 8.58
N VAL A 230 -11.30 -1.22 9.17
CA VAL A 230 -10.51 -2.44 8.94
C VAL A 230 -11.21 -3.66 9.53
N HIS A 231 -11.82 -3.51 10.71
CA HIS A 231 -12.64 -4.55 11.32
C HIS A 231 -13.78 -4.99 10.38
N ALA A 232 -14.48 -4.03 9.76
CA ALA A 232 -15.55 -4.32 8.82
C ALA A 232 -15.04 -5.09 7.58
N ASP A 233 -13.85 -4.76 7.08
CA ASP A 233 -13.21 -5.48 5.96
C ASP A 233 -12.82 -6.92 6.34
N LEU A 234 -12.29 -7.14 7.54
CA LEU A 234 -11.98 -8.48 8.07
C LEU A 234 -13.23 -9.36 8.15
N VAL A 235 -14.33 -8.83 8.69
CA VAL A 235 -15.61 -9.55 8.79
C VAL A 235 -16.20 -9.85 7.41
N ARG A 236 -16.07 -8.90 6.47
CA ARG A 236 -16.49 -9.10 5.08
C ARG A 236 -15.71 -10.23 4.42
N GLU A 237 -14.39 -10.24 4.55
CA GLU A 237 -13.55 -11.29 3.99
C GLU A 237 -13.80 -12.65 4.64
N ARG A 238 -14.06 -12.70 5.95
CA ARG A 238 -14.51 -13.93 6.64
C ARG A 238 -15.77 -14.50 6.01
N SER A 239 -16.74 -13.62 5.73
CA SER A 239 -18.01 -14.00 5.10
C SER A 239 -17.79 -14.54 3.68
N LEU A 240 -16.88 -13.93 2.92
CA LEU A 240 -16.49 -14.40 1.58
C LEU A 240 -15.80 -15.78 1.63
N ILE A 241 -14.96 -16.04 2.63
CA ILE A 241 -14.31 -17.34 2.81
C ILE A 241 -15.35 -18.42 3.11
N CYS A 242 -16.26 -18.17 4.06
CA CYS A 242 -17.33 -19.11 4.39
C CYS A 242 -18.21 -19.41 3.16
N ALA A 243 -18.64 -18.38 2.44
CA ALA A 243 -19.46 -18.55 1.24
C ALA A 243 -18.73 -19.36 0.15
N ALA A 244 -17.45 -19.07 -0.11
CA ALA A 244 -16.65 -19.80 -1.10
C ALA A 244 -16.44 -21.28 -0.70
N ARG A 245 -16.20 -21.55 0.59
CA ARG A 245 -16.09 -22.90 1.13
C ARG A 245 -17.38 -23.69 0.94
N ASP A 246 -18.52 -23.11 1.34
CA ASP A 246 -19.83 -23.75 1.22
C ASP A 246 -20.18 -24.07 -0.24
N LEU A 247 -19.90 -23.13 -1.16
CA LEU A 247 -20.10 -23.34 -2.59
C LEU A 247 -19.24 -24.51 -3.10
N HIS A 248 -17.96 -24.55 -2.73
CA HIS A 248 -17.04 -25.62 -3.14
C HIS A 248 -17.52 -27.00 -2.62
N GLN A 249 -17.99 -27.07 -1.37
CA GLN A 249 -18.49 -28.31 -0.77
C GLN A 249 -19.79 -28.82 -1.40
N ARG A 250 -20.61 -27.92 -1.97
CA ARG A 250 -21.90 -28.26 -2.59
C ARG A 250 -21.80 -28.60 -4.07
N LEU A 251 -20.68 -28.30 -4.74
CA LEU A 251 -20.47 -28.69 -6.13
C LEU A 251 -20.21 -30.21 -6.22
N PRO A 252 -21.04 -30.98 -6.96
CA PRO A 252 -20.86 -32.42 -7.07
C PRO A 252 -19.57 -32.76 -7.84
N ALA A 253 -18.85 -33.79 -7.38
CA ALA A 253 -17.55 -34.26 -7.91
C ALA A 253 -17.53 -34.67 -9.42
N ARG A 254 -18.65 -34.56 -10.15
CA ARG A 254 -18.83 -35.06 -11.53
C ARG A 254 -18.58 -34.05 -12.65
N ALA A 255 -18.25 -32.79 -12.37
CA ALA A 255 -18.11 -31.77 -13.42
C ALA A 255 -16.77 -31.83 -14.21
N PHE A 256 -15.81 -32.68 -13.83
CA PHE A 256 -14.48 -32.76 -14.49
C PHE A 256 -14.10 -34.15 -15.00
N GLY A 257 -15.05 -35.09 -15.07
CA GLY A 257 -14.81 -36.46 -15.57
C GLY A 257 -15.53 -36.71 -16.89
N GLY A 258 -14.97 -36.24 -18.00
CA GLY A 258 -15.48 -36.53 -19.34
C GLY A 258 -14.35 -36.78 -20.32
N THR A 259 -13.86 -38.02 -20.37
CA THR A 259 -13.10 -38.56 -21.51
C THR A 259 -14.09 -39.01 -22.59
N PRO A 260 -13.93 -38.58 -23.86
CA PRO A 260 -14.46 -39.33 -24.99
C PRO A 260 -13.40 -40.30 -25.50
N THR A 261 -13.88 -41.54 -25.72
CA THR A 261 -13.30 -42.64 -26.50
C THR A 261 -12.80 -42.24 -27.87
#